data_AF-A0A9C9EQE6-F1
#
_entry.id   AF-A0A9C9EQE6-F1
#
_cell.length_a   1.000
_cell.length_b   1.000
_cell.length_c   1.000
_cell.angle_alpha   90.00
_cell.angle_beta   90.00
_cell.angle_gamma   90.00
#
_symmetry.space_group_name_H-M   'P 1'
#
loop_
_entity.id
_entity.type
_entity.pdbx_description
1 polymer ?
#
loop_
_entity_poly.entity_id
_entity_poly.type
_entity_poly.pdbx_seq_one_letter_code
_entity_poly.pdbx_strand_id
1 'polypeptide(L)'
;MVEKAYNPFEMAQKQFDTVADMLELDTATRELLRNPLREYHVSIPVRMDDGSVRVFRGFRVQHNDALGPGKGGIRFHPMETIDT
;
A
#
# COMPACT_ATOMS: atom_id res chain seq x y z
N MET A 1 -1.25 -11.16 -25.31
CA MET A 1 -0.47 -10.63 -24.18
C MET A 1 -1.48 -9.92 -23.29
N VAL A 2 -1.60 -10.30 -22.01
CA VAL A 2 -2.55 -9.64 -21.10
C VAL A 2 -1.99 -8.26 -20.79
N GLU A 3 -2.74 -7.23 -21.12
CA GLU A 3 -2.40 -5.84 -20.78
C GLU A 3 -2.33 -5.74 -19.25
N LYS A 4 -1.17 -5.32 -18.72
CA LYS A 4 -0.99 -5.17 -17.26
C LYS A 4 -1.99 -4.12 -16.78
N ALA A 5 -2.88 -4.50 -15.88
CA ALA A 5 -3.81 -3.57 -15.23
C ALA A 5 -3.03 -2.45 -14.53
N TYR A 6 -3.59 -1.24 -14.53
CA TYR A 6 -2.98 -0.08 -13.87
C TYR A 6 -2.76 -0.36 -12.37
N ASN A 7 -1.51 -0.16 -11.92
CA ASN A 7 -1.10 -0.39 -10.54
C ASN A 7 -0.52 0.92 -9.95
N PRO A 8 -1.23 1.58 -9.01
CA PRO A 8 -0.78 2.82 -8.39
C PRO A 8 0.56 2.70 -7.66
N PHE A 9 0.84 1.57 -7.02
CA PHE A 9 2.11 1.31 -6.35
C PHE A 9 3.28 1.22 -7.33
N GLU A 10 3.15 0.48 -8.43
CA GLU A 10 4.18 0.44 -9.50
C GLU A 10 4.41 1.84 -10.09
N MET A 11 3.36 2.66 -10.24
CA MET A 11 3.49 4.04 -10.70
C MET A 11 4.27 4.91 -9.70
N ALA A 12 3.95 4.81 -8.40
CA ALA A 12 4.65 5.55 -7.35
C ALA A 12 6.14 5.14 -7.28
N GLN A 13 6.44 3.85 -7.45
CA GLN A 13 7.81 3.36 -7.51
C GLN A 13 8.59 3.97 -8.70
N LYS A 14 7.98 4.05 -9.89
CA LYS A 14 8.64 4.69 -11.04
C LYS A 14 8.95 6.17 -10.80
N GLN A 15 8.05 6.89 -10.13
CA GLN A 15 8.27 8.28 -9.75
C GLN A 15 9.41 8.40 -8.73
N PHE A 16 9.43 7.52 -7.73
CA PHE A 16 10.51 7.42 -6.76
C PHE A 16 11.86 7.15 -7.44
N ASP A 17 11.92 6.13 -8.32
CA ASP A 17 13.15 5.72 -9.01
C ASP A 17 13.77 6.88 -9.80
N THR A 18 12.93 7.66 -10.49
CA THR A 18 13.37 8.86 -11.24
C THR A 18 14.06 9.89 -10.33
N VAL A 19 13.49 10.16 -9.15
CA VAL A 19 14.06 11.14 -8.22
C VAL A 19 15.28 10.57 -7.49
N ALA A 20 15.27 9.27 -7.18
CA ALA A 20 16.41 8.59 -6.57
C ALA A 20 17.65 8.61 -7.47
N ASP A 21 17.45 8.54 -8.79
CA ASP A 21 18.50 8.73 -9.81
C ASP A 21 19.04 10.16 -9.80
N MET A 22 18.17 11.17 -9.76
CA MET A 22 18.60 12.57 -9.70
C MET A 22 19.36 12.92 -8.42
N LEU A 23 19.06 12.25 -7.31
CA LEU A 23 19.71 12.45 -6.01
C LEU A 23 20.93 11.55 -5.79
N GLU A 24 21.25 10.66 -6.74
CA GLU A 24 22.33 9.68 -6.64
C GLU A 24 22.27 8.85 -5.32
N LEU A 25 21.05 8.49 -4.88
CA LEU A 25 20.88 7.72 -3.65
C LEU A 25 21.60 6.38 -3.73
N ASP A 26 22.25 5.98 -2.64
CA ASP A 26 22.88 4.66 -2.56
C ASP A 26 21.83 3.53 -2.61
N THR A 27 22.26 2.34 -3.00
CA THR A 27 21.37 1.20 -3.19
C THR A 27 20.60 0.82 -1.92
N ALA A 28 21.22 0.92 -0.74
CA ALA A 28 20.55 0.53 0.50
C ALA A 28 19.42 1.52 0.85
N THR A 29 19.68 2.82 0.70
CA THR A 29 18.66 3.86 0.90
C THR A 29 17.53 3.73 -0.11
N ARG A 30 17.85 3.43 -1.38
CA ARG A 30 16.84 3.20 -2.42
C ARG A 30 15.92 2.05 -2.08
N GLU A 31 16.48 0.87 -1.80
CA GLU A 31 15.68 -0.32 -1.49
C GLU A 31 14.78 -0.13 -0.26
N LEU A 32 15.30 0.57 0.76
CA LEU A 32 14.54 0.89 1.98
C LEU A 32 13.35 1.83 1.70
N LEU A 33 13.56 2.89 0.91
CA LEU A 33 12.52 3.90 0.67
C LEU A 33 11.53 3.51 -0.44
N ARG A 34 11.94 2.61 -1.35
CA ARG A 34 11.11 2.13 -2.47
C ARG A 34 9.98 1.20 -2.04
N ASN A 35 10.14 0.55 -0.90
CA ASN A 35 9.22 -0.46 -0.39
C ASN A 35 8.60 -0.02 0.95
N PRO A 36 7.36 -0.41 1.26
CA PRO A 36 6.76 -0.09 2.54
C PRO A 36 7.43 -0.87 3.67
N LEU A 37 7.56 -0.23 4.84
CA LEU A 37 8.11 -0.86 6.03
C LEU A 37 7.24 -2.01 6.55
N ARG A 38 5.92 -1.85 6.51
CA ARG A 38 4.96 -2.87 7.00
C ARG A 38 3.66 -2.84 6.20
N GLU A 39 3.12 -4.04 5.97
CA GLU A 39 1.80 -4.26 5.40
C GLU A 39 0.99 -5.17 6.32
N TYR A 40 -0.18 -4.71 6.75
CA TYR A 40 -1.11 -5.51 7.54
C TYR A 40 -2.27 -5.95 6.67
N HIS A 41 -2.49 -7.27 6.62
CA HIS A 41 -3.61 -7.89 5.93
C HIS A 41 -4.55 -8.46 6.98
N VAL A 42 -5.79 -8.00 7.01
CA VAL A 42 -6.77 -8.39 8.02
C VAL A 42 -8.05 -8.91 7.38
N SER A 43 -8.64 -9.92 8.00
CA SER A 43 -9.99 -10.39 7.71
C SER A 43 -10.91 -9.92 8.81
N ILE A 44 -11.92 -9.13 8.46
CA ILE A 44 -12.83 -8.47 9.39
C ILE A 44 -14.21 -9.14 9.25
N PRO A 45 -14.57 -10.11 10.12
CA PRO A 45 -15.91 -10.66 10.17
C PRO A 45 -16.87 -9.63 10.76
N VAL A 46 -17.97 -9.36 10.06
CA VAL A 46 -19.02 -8.43 10.47
C VAL A 46 -20.34 -9.18 10.49
N ARG A 47 -21.06 -9.08 11.61
CA ARG A 47 -22.46 -9.48 11.68
C ARG A 47 -23.30 -8.39 11.03
N MET A 48 -24.01 -8.74 9.97
CA MET A 48 -24.88 -7.85 9.22
C MET A 48 -26.23 -7.68 9.94
N ASP A 49 -27.00 -6.67 9.52
CA ASP A 49 -28.30 -6.36 10.12
C ASP A 49 -29.33 -7.50 9.97
N ASP A 50 -29.21 -8.33 8.92
CA ASP A 50 -30.05 -9.52 8.69
C ASP A 50 -29.63 -10.75 9.52
N GLY A 51 -28.60 -10.61 10.36
CA GLY A 51 -28.05 -11.67 11.19
C GLY A 51 -27.01 -12.56 10.50
N SER A 52 -26.80 -12.41 9.19
CA SER A 52 -25.73 -13.10 8.47
C SER A 52 -24.34 -12.58 8.86
N VAL A 53 -23.29 -13.35 8.54
CA VAL A 53 -21.89 -12.93 8.73
C VAL A 53 -21.23 -12.74 7.38
N ARG A 54 -20.60 -11.59 7.17
CA ARG A 54 -19.75 -11.32 6.00
C ARG A 54 -18.33 -11.03 6.46
N VAL A 55 -17.35 -11.57 5.73
CA VAL A 55 -15.94 -11.33 6.00
C VAL A 55 -15.40 -10.35 4.96
N PHE A 56 -14.89 -9.21 5.42
CA PHE A 56 -14.26 -8.20 4.58
C PHE A 56 -12.74 -8.31 4.69
N ARG A 57 -12.03 -8.03 3.59
CA ARG A 57 -10.57 -7.89 3.62
C ARG A 57 -10.22 -6.43 3.83
N GLY A 58 -9.28 -6.17 4.74
CA GLY A 58 -8.75 -4.85 5.02
C GLY A 58 -7.23 -4.82 4.92
N PHE A 59 -6.70 -3.63 4.65
CA PHE A 59 -5.27 -3.39 4.52
C PHE A 59 -4.86 -2.16 5.31
N ARG A 60 -3.67 -2.21 5.92
CA ARG A 60 -3.00 -1.02 6.43
C ARG A 60 -1.52 -1.08 6.05
N VAL A 61 -1.10 -0.16 5.20
CA VAL A 61 0.30 -0.02 4.79
C VAL A 61 0.93 1.13 5.55
N GLN A 62 2.08 0.88 6.17
CA GLN A 62 2.91 1.91 6.79
C GLN A 62 4.19 2.00 5.95
N HIS A 63 4.27 3.00 5.08
CA HIS A 63 5.39 3.10 4.13
C HIS A 63 6.70 3.44 4.84
N ASN A 64 6.70 4.46 5.69
CA ASN A 64 7.87 4.91 6.43
C ASN A 64 7.45 5.61 7.74
N ASP A 65 8.15 5.34 8.83
CA ASP A 65 7.94 5.93 10.16
C ASP A 65 9.18 6.66 10.72
N ALA A 66 10.18 6.95 9.87
CA ALA A 66 11.45 7.56 10.30
C ALA A 66 11.28 8.95 10.94
N LEU A 67 10.23 9.68 10.55
CA LEU A 67 9.90 11.01 11.10
C LEU A 67 8.84 10.96 12.22
N GLY A 68 8.47 9.76 12.70
CA GLY A 68 7.49 9.57 13.76
C GLY A 68 6.28 8.72 13.31
N PRO A 69 5.17 8.77 14.08
CA PRO A 69 4.01 7.91 13.84
C PRO A 69 3.44 8.04 12.42
N GLY A 70 3.17 6.91 11.77
CA GLY A 70 2.63 6.88 10.41
C GLY A 70 1.28 7.61 10.29
N LYS A 71 1.14 8.40 9.23
CA LYS A 71 -0.09 9.15 8.91
C LYS A 71 -0.66 8.70 7.57
N GLY A 72 -1.95 8.36 7.57
CA GLY A 72 -2.68 7.98 6.35
C GLY A 72 -4.17 7.79 6.62
N GLY A 73 -5.02 8.10 5.63
CA GLY A 73 -6.46 7.92 5.71
C GLY A 73 -6.89 6.45 5.69
N ILE A 74 -8.20 6.22 5.69
CA ILE A 74 -8.80 4.90 5.47
C ILE A 74 -9.76 5.05 4.29
N ARG A 75 -9.71 4.12 3.35
CA ARG A 75 -10.57 4.10 2.18
C ARG A 75 -11.51 2.90 2.24
N PHE A 76 -12.76 3.12 1.85
CA PHE A 76 -13.78 2.09 1.72
C PHE A 76 -14.22 2.03 0.27
N HIS A 77 -13.82 0.98 -0.45
CA HIS A 77 -14.23 0.76 -1.83
C HIS A 77 -14.17 -0.75 -2.16
N PRO A 78 -15.11 -1.30 -2.95
CA PRO A 78 -15.22 -2.74 -3.18
C PRO A 78 -14.04 -3.34 -3.97
N MET A 79 -13.29 -2.51 -4.69
CA MET A 79 -12.14 -2.93 -5.50
C MET A 79 -10.79 -2.55 -4.88
N GLU A 80 -10.75 -2.18 -3.60
CA GLU A 80 -9.47 -1.94 -2.93
C GLU A 80 -8.60 -3.22 -2.94
N THR A 81 -7.33 -3.01 -3.20
CA THR A 81 -6.27 -4.04 -3.17
C THR A 81 -5.14 -3.58 -2.27
N ILE A 82 -4.07 -4.37 -2.16
CA ILE A 82 -2.88 -3.94 -1.41
C ILE A 82 -2.09 -2.84 -2.14
N ASP A 83 -2.25 -2.71 -3.46
CA ASP A 83 -1.46 -1.82 -4.32
C ASP A 83 -2.17 -0.50 -4.69
N THR A 84 -3.39 -0.30 -4.18
CA THR A 84 -4.26 0.86 -4.49
C THR A 84 -4.49 1.71 -3.25
#